data_AF-A0AAU8IXV7-F1
#
_entry.id   AF-A0AAU8IXV7-F1
#
_cell.length_a   1.000
_cell.length_b   1.000
_cell.length_c   1.000
_cell.angle_alpha   90.00
_cell.angle_beta   90.00
_cell.angle_gamma   90.00
#
_symmetry.space_group_name_H-M   'P 1'
#
loop_
_entity.id
_entity.type
_entity.pdbx_description
1 polymer ?
#
loop_
_entity_poly.entity_id
_entity_poly.type
_entity_poly.pdbx_seq_one_letter_code
_entity_poly.pdbx_strand_id
1 'polypeptide(L)'
;MIRYLATAALAAAPLLVNASPAFTPDTVHRGVTGCFSWSWKDGGALTTTVYYRNRCDTAHTLRIRWSSAASGNEDIKVKAGAKGSTWSFVSLKPLGFADLGRA
;
A
#
# COMPACT_ATOMS: atom_id res chain seq x y z
N MET A 1 -36.93 48.08 48.81
CA MET A 1 -35.71 47.45 48.24
C MET A 1 -35.78 45.96 48.55
N ILE A 2 -35.70 45.07 47.56
CA ILE A 2 -35.10 43.73 47.58
C ILE A 2 -35.28 43.16 46.16
N ARG A 3 -34.15 42.81 45.54
CA ARG A 3 -34.01 42.35 44.14
C ARG A 3 -34.08 40.82 44.14
N TYR A 4 -34.94 40.22 43.30
CA TYR A 4 -34.87 38.78 43.01
C TYR A 4 -34.04 38.58 41.76
N LEU A 5 -32.86 37.97 41.93
CA LEU A 5 -31.94 37.59 40.86
C LEU A 5 -32.48 36.32 40.19
N ALA A 6 -32.73 36.40 38.89
CA ALA A 6 -33.08 35.24 38.07
C ALA A 6 -31.81 34.43 37.78
N THR A 7 -31.75 33.19 38.27
CA THR A 7 -30.66 32.25 37.98
C THR A 7 -30.99 31.49 36.69
N ALA A 8 -30.38 31.88 35.58
CA ALA A 8 -30.44 31.11 34.33
C ALA A 8 -29.42 29.97 34.41
N ALA A 9 -29.89 28.72 34.46
CA ALA A 9 -29.05 27.54 34.37
C ALA A 9 -28.66 27.30 32.91
N LEU A 10 -27.41 27.61 32.53
CA LEU A 10 -26.83 27.15 31.27
C LEU A 10 -26.48 25.66 31.40
N ALA A 11 -27.28 24.79 30.80
CA ALA A 11 -26.93 23.40 30.58
C ALA A 11 -25.92 23.31 29.42
N ALA A 12 -24.63 23.17 29.74
CA ALA A 12 -23.61 22.84 28.76
C ALA A 12 -23.69 21.34 28.44
N ALA A 13 -24.28 21.00 27.29
CA ALA A 13 -24.25 19.63 26.78
C ALA A 13 -22.82 19.31 26.28
N PRO A 14 -22.18 18.22 26.74
CA PRO A 14 -20.91 17.79 26.17
C PRO A 14 -21.16 17.26 24.77
N LEU A 15 -20.70 18.00 23.75
CA LEU A 15 -20.59 17.49 22.39
C LEU A 15 -19.49 16.43 22.38
N LEU A 16 -19.89 15.16 22.50
CA LEU A 16 -19.03 14.03 22.19
C LEU A 16 -18.71 14.07 20.69
N VAL A 17 -17.58 14.69 20.35
CA VAL A 17 -16.98 14.56 19.02
C VAL A 17 -16.50 13.13 18.90
N ASN A 18 -17.30 12.29 18.23
CA ASN A 18 -16.85 10.98 17.77
C ASN A 18 -15.72 11.21 16.77
N ALA A 19 -14.47 11.12 17.22
CA ALA A 19 -13.32 11.00 16.34
C ALA A 19 -13.42 9.63 15.64
N SER A 20 -14.06 9.58 14.48
CA SER A 20 -13.97 8.43 13.60
C SER A 20 -12.48 8.22 13.25
N PRO A 21 -11.96 6.98 13.26
CA PRO A 21 -10.59 6.73 12.84
C PRO A 21 -10.44 7.25 11.41
N ALA A 22 -9.41 8.07 11.18
CA ALA A 22 -9.10 8.57 9.85
C ALA A 22 -8.84 7.36 8.94
N PHE A 23 -9.75 7.12 7.98
CA PHE A 23 -9.55 6.13 6.95
C PHE A 23 -8.49 6.70 6.00
N THR A 24 -7.22 6.33 6.22
CA THR A 24 -6.17 6.60 5.24
C THR A 24 -6.45 5.71 4.04
N PRO A 25 -6.77 6.26 2.85
CA PRO A 25 -7.04 5.42 1.70
C PRO A 25 -5.77 4.62 1.35
N ASP A 26 -5.93 3.29 1.24
CA ASP A 26 -4.92 2.39 0.69
C ASP A 26 -4.47 2.93 -0.67
N THR A 27 -3.23 3.40 -0.75
CA THR A 27 -2.70 3.99 -1.99
C THR A 27 -2.20 2.87 -2.89
N VAL A 28 -2.73 2.80 -4.11
CA VAL A 28 -2.27 1.86 -5.13
C VAL A 28 -1.07 2.46 -5.85
N HIS A 29 0.07 1.80 -5.71
CA HIS A 29 1.30 2.06 -6.45
C HIS A 29 1.30 1.24 -7.73
N ARG A 30 1.71 1.85 -8.84
CA ARG A 30 1.79 1.19 -10.13
C ARG A 30 2.90 1.79 -10.96
N GLY A 31 3.45 1.01 -11.86
CA GLY A 31 4.49 1.47 -12.75
C GLY A 31 4.84 0.48 -13.83
N VAL A 32 5.82 0.88 -14.62
CA VAL A 32 6.35 0.12 -15.72
C VAL A 32 7.86 0.18 -15.65
N THR A 33 8.52 -0.97 -15.70
CA THR A 33 9.98 -1.07 -15.78
C THR A 33 10.36 -2.07 -16.86
N GLY A 34 11.01 -1.61 -17.92
CA GLY A 34 11.34 -2.44 -19.09
C GLY A 34 10.11 -3.18 -19.63
N CYS A 35 10.22 -4.51 -19.70
CA CYS A 35 9.14 -5.39 -20.14
C CYS A 35 8.01 -5.55 -19.12
N PHE A 36 8.15 -5.11 -17.88
CA PHE A 36 7.16 -5.36 -16.83
C PHE A 36 6.24 -4.17 -16.55
N SER A 37 4.93 -4.41 -16.47
CA SER A 37 4.02 -3.55 -15.71
C SER A 37 3.78 -4.16 -14.34
N TRP A 38 3.77 -3.35 -13.30
CA TRP A 38 3.60 -3.81 -11.92
C TRP A 38 2.65 -2.90 -11.14
N SER A 39 2.05 -3.46 -10.09
CA SER A 39 1.25 -2.71 -9.14
C SER A 39 1.25 -3.39 -7.77
N TRP A 40 1.15 -2.59 -6.72
CA TRP A 40 0.96 -3.04 -5.35
C TRP A 40 0.16 -1.97 -4.61
N LYS A 41 -0.40 -2.28 -3.44
CA LYS A 41 -1.10 -1.29 -2.63
C LYS A 41 -0.45 -1.14 -1.26
N ASP A 42 -0.43 0.08 -0.74
CA ASP A 42 -0.30 0.27 0.70
C ASP A 42 -1.48 -0.44 1.37
N GLY A 43 -1.22 -1.11 2.49
CA GLY A 43 -2.30 -1.66 3.32
C GLY A 43 -2.66 -3.12 3.03
N GLY A 44 -1.95 -4.00 3.72
CA GLY A 44 -2.50 -5.23 4.25
C GLY A 44 -1.97 -5.37 5.68
N ALA A 45 -2.85 -5.69 6.65
CA ALA A 45 -2.45 -5.82 8.05
C ALA A 45 -1.33 -6.86 8.26
N LEU A 46 -1.14 -7.77 7.29
CA LEU A 46 -0.22 -8.90 7.37
C LEU A 46 0.61 -9.12 6.10
N THR A 47 0.14 -8.68 4.93
CA THR A 47 0.85 -8.92 3.67
C THR A 47 0.84 -7.73 2.71
N THR A 48 1.91 -7.64 1.92
CA THR A 48 1.99 -6.74 0.76
C THR A 48 2.08 -7.60 -0.49
N THR A 49 1.08 -7.51 -1.37
CA THR A 49 1.05 -8.25 -2.64
C THR A 49 1.46 -7.36 -3.80
N VAL A 50 2.44 -7.81 -4.57
CA VAL A 50 2.86 -7.24 -5.84
C VAL A 50 2.24 -8.06 -6.95
N TYR A 51 1.53 -7.39 -7.86
CA TYR A 51 1.07 -7.94 -9.13
C TYR A 51 1.97 -7.45 -10.25
N TYR A 52 2.29 -8.33 -11.19
CA TYR A 52 3.13 -8.01 -12.35
C TYR A 52 2.65 -8.69 -13.62
N ARG A 53 3.00 -8.10 -14.76
CA ARG A 53 2.80 -8.68 -16.09
C ARG A 53 4.00 -8.38 -16.98
N ASN A 54 4.55 -9.41 -17.61
CA ASN A 54 5.47 -9.27 -18.71
C ASN A 54 4.68 -8.87 -19.97
N ARG A 55 5.03 -7.73 -20.54
CA ARG A 55 4.41 -7.14 -21.73
C ARG A 55 5.17 -7.48 -23.02
N CYS A 56 6.35 -8.09 -22.91
CA CYS A 56 7.16 -8.49 -24.04
C CYS A 56 6.81 -9.92 -24.49
N ASP A 57 7.16 -10.23 -25.74
CA ASP A 57 6.92 -11.54 -26.37
C ASP A 57 8.01 -12.58 -26.03
N THR A 58 8.95 -12.23 -25.16
CA THR A 58 10.01 -13.11 -24.67
C THR A 58 9.94 -13.25 -23.15
N ALA A 59 10.50 -14.33 -22.60
CA ALA A 59 10.64 -14.48 -21.16
C ALA A 59 11.69 -13.51 -20.62
N HIS A 60 11.37 -12.84 -19.51
CA HIS A 60 12.24 -11.87 -18.83
C HIS A 60 12.28 -12.15 -17.33
N THR A 61 13.32 -11.68 -16.65
CA THR A 61 13.43 -11.76 -15.18
C THR A 61 13.08 -10.42 -14.54
N LEU A 62 12.04 -10.40 -13.72
CA LEU A 62 11.67 -9.27 -12.87
C LEU A 62 12.42 -9.37 -11.54
N ARG A 63 13.14 -8.32 -11.16
CA ARG A 63 13.70 -8.14 -9.81
C ARG A 63 12.84 -7.20 -8.99
N ILE A 64 12.45 -7.63 -7.80
CA ILE A 64 11.75 -6.84 -6.79
C ILE A 64 12.73 -6.61 -5.64
N ARG A 65 12.94 -5.34 -5.26
CA ARG A 65 13.74 -4.99 -4.09
C ARG A 65 12.81 -4.74 -2.91
N TRP A 66 12.92 -5.52 -1.84
CA TRP A 66 12.08 -5.34 -0.65
C TRP A 66 12.71 -4.38 0.36
N SER A 67 11.89 -3.77 1.22
CA SER A 67 12.34 -2.76 2.21
C SER A 67 13.22 -3.31 3.33
N SER A 68 13.24 -4.62 3.53
CA SER A 68 14.11 -5.25 4.51
C SER A 68 15.44 -5.65 3.87
N ALA A 69 16.55 -5.19 4.47
CA ALA A 69 17.90 -5.62 4.09
C ALA A 69 18.08 -7.14 4.22
N ALA A 70 17.36 -7.80 5.14
CA ALA A 70 17.41 -9.25 5.31
C ALA A 70 16.62 -10.03 4.23
N SER A 71 15.66 -9.37 3.57
CA SER A 71 14.81 -10.00 2.54
C SER A 71 15.35 -9.82 1.12
N GLY A 72 16.24 -8.85 0.91
CA GLY A 72 17.04 -8.73 -0.30
C GLY A 72 16.23 -8.51 -1.59
N ASN A 73 16.77 -9.04 -2.68
CA ASN A 73 16.15 -9.01 -4.00
C ASN A 73 15.42 -10.33 -4.27
N GLU A 74 14.22 -10.25 -4.81
CA GLU A 74 13.48 -11.39 -5.33
C GLU A 74 13.48 -11.35 -6.85
N ASP A 75 14.02 -12.39 -7.49
CA ASP A 75 14.14 -12.50 -8.94
C ASP A 75 13.13 -13.53 -9.46
N ILE A 76 12.27 -13.12 -10.38
CA ILE A 76 11.16 -13.91 -10.88
C ILE A 76 11.26 -13.99 -12.40
N LYS A 77 11.48 -15.20 -12.93
CA LYS A 77 11.40 -15.45 -14.37
C LYS A 77 9.94 -15.51 -14.81
N VAL A 78 9.54 -14.64 -15.72
CA VAL A 78 8.16 -14.52 -16.20
C VAL A 78 8.12 -14.76 -17.70
N LYS A 79 7.29 -15.72 -18.12
CA LYS A 79 7.07 -16.06 -19.53
C LYS A 79 6.55 -14.85 -20.33
N ALA A 80 6.72 -14.91 -21.65
CA ALA A 80 6.17 -13.94 -22.59
C ALA A 80 4.68 -13.68 -22.34
N GLY A 81 4.27 -12.42 -22.28
CA GLY A 81 2.88 -12.01 -22.07
C GLY A 81 2.26 -12.38 -20.71
N ALA A 82 2.97 -13.12 -19.85
CA ALA A 82 2.42 -13.72 -18.66
C ALA A 82 2.26 -12.72 -17.51
N LYS A 83 1.26 -12.99 -16.66
CA LYS A 83 0.98 -12.26 -15.42
C LYS A 83 1.26 -13.14 -14.21
N GLY A 84 1.52 -12.52 -13.07
CA GLY A 84 1.74 -13.21 -11.81
C GLY A 84 1.64 -12.26 -10.61
N SER A 85 1.85 -12.84 -9.43
CA SER A 85 1.92 -12.09 -8.18
C SER A 85 2.91 -12.73 -7.23
N THR A 86 3.54 -11.91 -6.40
CA THR A 86 4.31 -12.35 -5.23
C THR A 86 3.90 -11.51 -4.02
N TRP A 87 4.21 -11.96 -2.82
CA TRP A 87 3.81 -11.28 -1.59
C TRP A 87 4.82 -11.46 -0.47
N SER A 88 4.85 -10.48 0.44
CA SER A 88 5.64 -10.54 1.67
C SER A 88 4.74 -10.85 2.87
N PHE A 89 5.16 -11.78 3.73
CA PHE A 89 4.47 -12.19 4.97
C PHE A 89 4.71 -11.26 6.17
N VAL A 90 5.53 -10.22 6.00
CA VAL A 90 5.78 -9.17 7.00
C VAL A 90 5.50 -7.79 6.44
N SER A 91 4.57 -7.70 5.47
CA SER A 91 4.15 -6.47 4.79
C SER A 91 5.31 -5.59 4.30
N LEU A 92 6.40 -6.20 3.82
CA LEU A 92 7.51 -5.41 3.27
C LEU A 92 7.04 -4.62 2.06
N LYS A 93 7.49 -3.38 1.99
CA LYS A 93 7.19 -2.52 0.85
C LYS A 93 8.22 -2.76 -0.24
N PRO A 94 7.82 -2.88 -1.51
CA PRO A 94 8.75 -2.85 -2.63
C PRO A 94 9.44 -1.48 -2.67
N LEU A 95 10.76 -1.46 -2.56
CA LEU A 95 11.59 -0.27 -2.78
C LEU A 95 11.84 -0.01 -4.26
N GLY A 96 11.73 -1.03 -5.11
CA GLY A 96 11.93 -0.86 -6.53
C GLY A 96 11.75 -2.13 -7.34
N PHE A 97 11.62 -1.92 -8.64
CA PHE A 97 11.44 -2.95 -9.66
C PHE A 97 12.49 -2.77 -10.75
N ALA A 98 13.08 -3.86 -11.23
CA ALA A 98 14.01 -3.85 -12.34
C ALA A 98 13.73 -5.01 -13.30
N ASP A 99 13.83 -4.76 -14.59
CA ASP A 99 13.89 -5.81 -15.62
C ASP A 99 15.36 -6.19 -15.80
N LEU A 100 15.73 -7.42 -15.48
CA LEU A 100 17.09 -7.93 -15.65
C LEU A 100 17.36 -8.43 -17.08
N GLY A 101 16.38 -8.30 -17.98
CA GLY A 101 16.48 -8.71 -19.37
C GLY A 101 15.97 -10.11 -19.63
N ARG A 102 16.27 -10.60 -20.84
CA ARG A 102 15.80 -11.88 -21.36
C ARG A 102 16.37 -13.05 -20.54
N ALA A 103 15.52 -14.02 -20.22
CA ALA A 103 15.81 -15.13 -19.31
C ALA A 103 15.64 -16.52 -19.93
#